data_AF-A0A151F5S2-F1
#
_entry.id   AF-A0A151F5S2-F1
#
_cell.length_a   1.000
_cell.length_b   1.000
_cell.length_c   1.000
_cell.angle_alpha   90.00
_cell.angle_beta   90.00
_cell.angle_gamma   90.00
#
_symmetry.space_group_name_H-M   'P 1'
#
loop_
_entity.id
_entity.type
_entity.pdbx_description
1 polymer ?
#
loop_
_entity_poly.entity_id
_entity_poly.type
_entity_poly.pdbx_seq_one_letter_code
_entity_poly.pdbx_strand_id
1 'polypeptide(L)'
;MDRIFLDSSVFVKHCMEGDELLRKLILEGYELAASPNVMEESFYKCLYLRTEVLLGKSGIRDLRANFTKNPDQYEVIFSYYKSFLGALVKSGIMSILDLNKKITFLPLTFPTHLACCQMMR
;
A
#
# COMPACT_ATOMS: atom_id res chain seq x y z
N MET A 1 2.93 9.95 -21.23
CA MET A 1 3.15 8.92 -20.20
C MET A 1 1.92 8.90 -19.33
N ASP A 2 1.37 7.72 -19.09
CA ASP A 2 0.14 7.59 -18.32
C ASP A 2 0.45 7.68 -16.83
N ARG A 3 -0.41 8.38 -16.10
CA ARG A 3 -0.34 8.48 -14.65
C ARG A 3 -1.29 7.48 -14.03
N ILE A 4 -0.78 6.62 -13.14
CA ILE A 4 -1.55 5.56 -12.50
C ILE A 4 -1.84 5.94 -11.06
N PHE A 5 -3.11 5.79 -10.66
CA PHE A 5 -3.48 5.91 -9.25
C PHE A 5 -3.41 4.54 -8.57
N LEU A 6 -2.63 4.46 -7.50
CA LEU A 6 -2.40 3.27 -6.71
C LEU A 6 -3.36 3.23 -5.52
N ASP A 7 -4.01 2.08 -5.35
CA ASP A 7 -4.86 1.79 -4.19
C ASP A 7 -4.04 1.23 -3.00
N SER A 8 -4.64 1.27 -1.80
CA SER A 8 -4.07 0.74 -0.56
C SER A 8 -3.60 -0.71 -0.70
N SER A 9 -4.32 -1.52 -1.46
CA SER A 9 -4.01 -2.94 -1.68
C SER A 9 -2.65 -3.18 -2.35
N VAL A 10 -2.22 -2.30 -3.26
CA VAL A 10 -0.91 -2.41 -3.93
C VAL A 10 0.22 -2.25 -2.91
N PHE A 11 0.12 -1.24 -2.04
CA PHE A 11 1.11 -0.98 -1.00
C PHE A 11 1.15 -2.09 0.04
N VAL A 12 -0.01 -2.60 0.46
CA VAL A 12 -0.11 -3.69 1.43
C VAL A 12 0.57 -4.95 0.89
N LYS A 13 0.26 -5.36 -0.35
CA LYS A 13 0.86 -6.55 -0.96
C LYS A 13 2.37 -6.40 -1.14
N HIS A 14 2.84 -5.26 -1.64
CA HIS A 14 4.28 -5.04 -1.78
C HIS A 14 4.99 -5.05 -0.41
N CYS A 15 4.40 -4.42 0.61
CA CYS A 15 5.00 -4.37 1.96
C CYS A 15 5.02 -5.73 2.66
N MET A 16 3.92 -6.48 2.59
CA MET A 16 3.70 -7.69 3.41
C MET A 16 4.10 -8.97 2.70
N GLU A 17 3.89 -9.04 1.38
CA GLU A 17 4.08 -10.24 0.57
C GLU A 17 5.26 -10.12 -0.40
N GLY A 18 5.83 -8.92 -0.57
CA GLY A 18 6.88 -8.68 -1.55
C GLY A 18 6.38 -8.69 -2.99
N ASP A 19 5.10 -8.36 -3.23
CA ASP A 19 4.53 -8.29 -4.57
C ASP A 19 5.29 -7.28 -5.45
N GLU A 20 5.66 -7.69 -6.66
CA GLU A 20 6.54 -6.94 -7.56
C GLU A 20 5.82 -5.91 -8.44
N LEU A 21 4.48 -5.78 -8.37
CA LEU A 21 3.70 -4.88 -9.23
C LEU A 21 4.21 -3.44 -9.15
N LEU A 22 4.40 -2.92 -7.93
CA LEU A 22 4.87 -1.55 -7.73
C LEU A 22 6.24 -1.32 -8.38
N ARG A 23 7.16 -2.28 -8.25
CA ARG A 23 8.50 -2.21 -8.85
C ARG A 23 8.43 -2.24 -10.37
N LYS A 24 7.57 -3.09 -10.95
CA LYS A 24 7.36 -3.15 -12.40
C LYS A 24 6.86 -1.82 -12.95
N LEU A 25 5.85 -1.22 -12.32
CA LEU A 25 5.33 0.08 -12.75
C LEU A 25 6.39 1.19 -12.71
N ILE A 26 7.27 1.17 -11.70
CA ILE A 26 8.40 2.10 -11.60
C ILE A 26 9.40 1.88 -12.74
N LEU A 27 9.78 0.62 -13.00
CA LEU A 27 10.74 0.26 -14.05
C LEU A 27 10.22 0.57 -15.46
N GLU A 28 8.92 0.42 -15.67
CA GLU A 28 8.24 0.76 -16.92
C GLU A 28 8.08 2.29 -17.12
N GLY A 29 8.44 3.09 -16.10
CA GLY A 29 8.46 4.55 -16.19
C GLY A 29 7.08 5.20 -16.07
N TYR A 30 6.11 4.54 -15.42
CA TYR A 30 4.82 5.15 -15.13
C TYR A 30 4.95 6.23 -14.05
N GLU A 31 4.18 7.32 -14.21
CA GLU A 31 3.99 8.28 -13.12
C GLU A 31 3.00 7.71 -12.11
N LEU A 32 3.39 7.64 -10.84
CA LEU A 32 2.56 7.06 -9.80
C LEU A 32 1.86 8.15 -8.99
N ALA A 33 0.64 7.87 -8.57
CA ALA A 33 -0.14 8.76 -7.71
C ALA A 33 -0.85 7.96 -6.62
N ALA A 34 -1.00 8.56 -5.45
CA ALA A 34 -1.84 8.04 -4.37
C ALA A 34 -2.40 9.21 -3.57
N SER A 35 -3.35 8.96 -2.67
CA SER A 35 -3.86 9.97 -1.74
C SER A 35 -3.29 9.78 -0.33
N PRO A 36 -3.29 10.82 0.52
CA PRO A 36 -2.94 10.68 1.94
C PRO A 36 -3.75 9.58 2.64
N ASN A 37 -5.05 9.49 2.34
CA ASN A 37 -5.93 8.46 2.93
C ASN A 37 -5.51 7.05 2.52
N VAL A 38 -5.10 6.83 1.26
CA VAL A 38 -4.59 5.53 0.80
C VAL A 38 -3.30 5.16 1.53
N MET A 39 -2.42 6.13 1.78
CA MET A 39 -1.18 5.92 2.54
C MET A 39 -1.49 5.53 4.00
N GLU A 40 -2.40 6.27 4.65
CA GLU A 40 -2.82 5.99 6.02
C GLU A 40 -3.50 4.62 6.14
N GLU A 41 -4.46 4.33 5.26
CA GLU A 41 -5.19 3.06 5.24
C GLU A 41 -4.25 1.86 5.04
N SER A 42 -3.37 1.94 4.05
CA SER A 42 -2.43 0.86 3.78
C SER A 42 -1.44 0.65 4.94
N PHE A 43 -0.98 1.73 5.57
CA PHE A 43 -0.08 1.66 6.72
C PHE A 43 -0.74 0.92 7.90
N TYR A 44 -1.96 1.31 8.28
CA TYR A 44 -2.68 0.63 9.36
C TYR A 44 -3.02 -0.82 9.02
N LYS A 45 -3.37 -1.13 7.77
CA LYS A 45 -3.58 -2.52 7.33
C LYS A 45 -2.31 -3.36 7.48
N CYS A 46 -1.14 -2.83 7.11
CA CYS A 46 0.13 -3.54 7.29
C CYS A 46 0.41 -3.83 8.76
N LEU A 47 0.21 -2.84 9.65
CA LEU A 47 0.40 -3.02 11.09
C LEU A 47 -0.54 -4.10 11.66
N TYR A 48 -1.80 -4.08 11.22
CA TYR A 48 -2.80 -5.05 11.64
C TYR A 48 -2.42 -6.46 11.17
N LEU A 49 -2.13 -6.65 9.88
CA LEU A 49 -1.73 -7.95 9.32
C LEU A 49 -0.45 -8.48 9.97
N ARG A 50 0.53 -7.61 10.24
CA ARG A 50 1.75 -8.00 10.97
C ARG A 50 1.43 -8.48 12.38
N THR A 51 0.48 -7.84 13.06
CA THR A 51 0.01 -8.28 14.38
C THR A 51 -0.65 -9.66 14.30
N GLU A 52 -1.45 -9.93 13.26
CA GLU A 52 -2.02 -11.26 13.03
C GLU A 52 -0.96 -12.33 12.80
N VAL A 53 0.06 -12.02 12.00
CA VAL A 53 1.19 -12.93 11.75
C VAL A 53 1.93 -13.28 13.04
N LEU A 54 2.06 -12.32 13.96
CA LEU A 54 2.79 -12.48 15.21
C LEU A 54 1.98 -13.21 16.30
N LEU A 55 0.66 -12.98 16.36
CA LEU A 55 -0.19 -13.43 17.47
C LEU A 55 -1.23 -14.49 17.09
N GLY A 56 -1.45 -14.74 15.80
CA GLY A 56 -2.43 -15.70 15.28
C GLY A 56 -3.90 -15.31 15.47
N LYS A 57 -4.20 -14.18 16.12
CA LYS A 57 -5.51 -13.55 16.28
C LYS A 57 -5.28 -12.05 16.45
N SER A 58 -6.18 -11.19 15.96
CA SER A 58 -6.06 -9.77 16.28
C SER A 58 -7.39 -9.03 16.37
N GLY A 59 -7.51 -8.22 17.42
CA GLY A 59 -8.38 -7.05 17.47
C GLY A 59 -7.56 -5.77 17.61
N ILE A 60 -8.18 -4.60 17.37
CA ILE A 60 -7.52 -3.28 17.46
C ILE A 60 -6.82 -3.05 18.81
N ARG A 61 -7.36 -3.60 19.91
CA ARG A 61 -6.74 -3.49 21.24
C ARG A 61 -5.40 -4.23 21.31
N ASP A 62 -5.30 -5.37 20.61
CA ASP A 62 -4.10 -6.20 20.58
C ASP A 62 -2.99 -5.52 19.78
N LEU A 63 -3.34 -4.81 18.70
CA LEU A 63 -2.39 -4.01 17.93
C LEU A 63 -1.69 -2.97 18.82
N ARG A 64 -2.45 -2.13 19.53
CA ARG A 64 -1.85 -1.07 20.36
C ARG A 64 -1.00 -1.63 21.49
N ALA A 65 -1.51 -2.67 22.17
CA ALA A 65 -0.81 -3.30 23.27
C ALA A 65 0.48 -3.99 22.80
N ASN A 66 0.46 -4.66 21.65
CA ASN A 66 1.62 -5.35 21.12
C ASN A 66 2.64 -4.38 20.53
N PHE A 67 2.19 -3.37 19.78
CA PHE A 67 3.06 -2.32 19.25
C PHE A 67 3.88 -1.64 20.34
N THR A 68 3.24 -1.34 21.49
CA THR A 68 3.94 -0.73 22.64
C THR A 68 4.98 -1.67 23.26
N LYS A 69 4.72 -2.98 23.26
CA LYS A 69 5.61 -3.97 23.87
C LYS A 69 6.76 -4.38 22.96
N ASN A 70 6.52 -4.44 21.65
CA ASN A 70 7.43 -5.01 20.67
C ASN A 70 7.55 -4.10 19.42
N PRO A 71 7.96 -2.83 19.56
CA PRO A 71 8.00 -1.88 18.44
C PRO A 71 8.90 -2.37 17.29
N ASP A 72 10.02 -3.01 17.61
CA ASP A 72 10.98 -3.52 16.64
C ASP A 72 10.37 -4.52 15.63
N GLN A 73 9.32 -5.25 16.04
CA GLN A 73 8.65 -6.22 15.16
C GLN A 73 7.87 -5.57 14.02
N TYR A 74 7.63 -4.25 14.12
CA TYR A 74 6.92 -3.43 13.14
C TYR A 74 7.85 -2.51 12.35
N GLU A 75 9.14 -2.43 12.71
CA GLU A 75 10.10 -1.48 12.11
C GLU A 75 10.21 -1.64 10.59
N VAL A 76 10.05 -2.86 10.08
CA VAL A 76 10.03 -3.13 8.62
C VAL A 76 8.93 -2.33 7.90
N ILE A 77 7.76 -2.16 8.52
CA ILE A 77 6.64 -1.40 7.96
C ILE A 77 6.98 0.09 8.00
N PHE A 78 7.51 0.58 9.12
CA PHE A 78 7.93 1.99 9.21
C PHE A 78 9.01 2.34 8.20
N SER A 79 10.02 1.49 8.07
CA SER A 79 11.08 1.67 7.07
C SER A 79 10.52 1.64 5.65
N TYR A 80 9.56 0.77 5.36
CA TYR A 80 8.88 0.74 4.07
C TYR A 80 8.18 2.08 3.73
N TYR A 81 7.34 2.61 4.63
CA TYR A 81 6.63 3.86 4.37
C TYR A 81 7.55 5.09 4.42
N LYS A 82 8.45 5.17 5.39
CA LYS A 82 9.29 6.34 5.62
C LYS A 82 10.47 6.41 4.65
N SER A 83 11.15 5.28 4.43
CA SER A 83 12.37 5.23 3.62
C SER A 83 12.05 4.95 2.16
N PHE A 84 11.35 3.86 1.87
CA PHE A 84 11.08 3.47 0.48
C PHE A 84 10.03 4.38 -0.18
N LEU A 85 8.80 4.42 0.34
CA LEU A 85 7.76 5.29 -0.24
C LEU A 85 8.13 6.77 -0.12
N GLY A 86 8.73 7.19 1.00
CA GLY A 86 9.24 8.54 1.18
C GLY A 86 10.30 8.94 0.13
N ALA A 87 11.18 8.02 -0.28
CA ALA A 87 12.14 8.27 -1.36
C ALA A 87 11.46 8.36 -2.74
N LEU A 88 10.44 7.55 -3.01
CA LEU A 88 9.66 7.64 -4.26
C LEU A 88 8.95 8.99 -4.38
N VAL A 89 8.40 9.51 -3.27
CA VAL A 89 7.77 10.85 -3.27
C VAL A 89 8.81 11.94 -3.49
N LYS A 90 9.94 11.90 -2.78
CA LYS A 90 11.00 12.93 -2.90
C LYS A 90 11.66 12.95 -4.27
N SER A 91 11.77 11.80 -4.92
CA SER A 91 12.33 11.69 -6.28
C SER A 91 11.33 12.09 -7.38
N GLY A 92 10.07 12.37 -7.02
CA GLY A 92 9.03 12.75 -7.97
C GLY A 92 8.46 11.57 -8.77
N ILE A 93 8.86 10.33 -8.48
CA ILE A 93 8.31 9.12 -9.12
C ILE A 93 6.86 8.90 -8.67
N MET A 94 6.57 9.22 -7.41
CA MET A 94 5.22 9.14 -6.85
C MET A 94 4.74 10.50 -6.37
N SER A 95 3.50 10.84 -6.69
CA SER A 95 2.82 12.05 -6.22
C SER A 95 1.75 11.71 -5.17
N ILE A 96 1.68 12.51 -4.11
CA ILE A 96 0.58 12.43 -3.15
C ILE A 96 -0.42 13.53 -3.52
N LEU A 97 -1.60 13.11 -3.97
CA LEU A 97 -2.67 13.99 -4.43
C LEU A 97 -3.73 14.14 -3.35
N ASP A 98 -4.07 15.39 -3.01
CA ASP A 98 -5.22 15.66 -2.15
C ASP A 98 -6.51 15.13 -2.78
N LEU A 99 -7.39 14.61 -1.95
CA LEU A 99 -8.68 14.07 -2.36
C LEU A 99 -9.50 15.14 -3.08
N ASN A 100 -9.64 14.99 -4.39
CA ASN A 100 -10.47 15.85 -5.22
C ASN A 100 -11.03 15.06 -6.40
N LYS A 101 -12.04 15.64 -7.07
CA LYS A 101 -12.74 15.01 -8.20
C LYS A 101 -11.81 14.62 -9.36
N LYS A 102 -10.60 15.17 -9.48
CA LYS A 102 -9.67 14.84 -10.57
C LYS A 102 -9.14 13.40 -10.47
N ILE A 103 -9.13 12.82 -9.26
CA ILE A 103 -8.67 11.44 -9.04
C ILE A 103 -9.55 10.44 -9.80
N THR A 104 -10.86 10.69 -9.95
CA THR A 104 -11.77 9.77 -10.64
C THR A 104 -11.51 9.62 -12.14
N PHE A 105 -10.65 10.47 -12.71
CA PHE A 105 -10.24 10.40 -14.11
C PHE A 105 -8.90 9.69 -14.33
N LEU A 106 -8.23 9.25 -13.25
CA LEU A 106 -6.97 8.50 -13.36
C LEU A 106 -7.27 6.99 -13.53
N PRO A 107 -6.51 6.28 -14.38
CA PRO A 107 -6.60 4.83 -14.46
C PRO A 107 -6.25 4.21 -13.10
N LEU A 108 -7.18 3.41 -12.58
CA LEU A 108 -7.03 2.69 -11.33
C LEU A 108 -6.37 1.33 -11.63
N THR A 109 -5.22 1.07 -11.02
CA THR A 109 -4.72 -0.31 -10.97
C THR A 109 -5.49 -1.07 -9.90
N PHE A 110 -6.45 -1.86 -10.33
CA PHE A 110 -6.93 -2.99 -9.56
C PHE A 110 -6.03 -4.19 -9.87
N PRO A 111 -5.68 -5.05 -8.90
CA PRO A 111 -5.09 -6.35 -9.21
C PRO A 111 -6.13 -7.23 -9.91
N THR A 112 -6.41 -6.98 -11.18
CA THR A 112 -7.22 -7.85 -12.05
C THR A 112 -6.36 -9.02 -12.53
N HIS A 113 -5.97 -9.87 -11.58
CA HIS A 113 -5.73 -11.29 -11.87
C HIS A 113 -6.65 -12.21 -11.04
N LEU A 114 -7.62 -11.67 -10.31
CA LEU A 114 -8.69 -12.46 -9.67
C LEU A 114 -10.13 -12.02 -10.03
N ALA A 115 -10.28 -11.14 -11.03
CA ALA A 115 -11.59 -10.72 -11.56
C ALA A 115 -12.01 -11.48 -12.84
N CYS A 116 -11.47 -12.67 -13.09
CA CYS A 116 -11.94 -13.56 -14.15
C CYS A 116 -12.69 -14.76 -13.56
N CYS A 117 -13.74 -14.45 -12.79
CA CYS A 117 -14.82 -15.38 -12.45
C CYS A 117 -16.11 -14.57 -12.28
N GLN A 118 -16.50 -13.85 -13.33
CA GLN A 118 -17.91 -13.65 -13.59
C GLN A 118 -18.22 -14.18 -14.98
N MET A 119 -19.12 -15.16 -15.00
CA MET A 119 -20.14 -15.28 -16.02
C MET A 119 -19.64 -15.51 -17.45
N MET A 120 -19.39 -16.77 -17.79
CA MET A 120 -19.92 -17.32 -19.05
C MET A 120 -20.40 -18.76 -18.83
N ARG A 121 -21.74 -18.86 -18.77
CA ARG A 121 -22.62 -20.03 -18.95
C ARG A 121 -22.71 -21.04 -17.81
#